data_AF-A0A7V5UL76-F1
#
_entry.id   AF-A0A7V5UL76-F1
#
_cell.length_a   1.000
_cell.length_b   1.000
_cell.length_c   1.000
_cell.angle_alpha   90.00
_cell.angle_beta   90.00
_cell.angle_gamma   90.00
#
_symmetry.space_group_name_H-M   'P 1'
#
loop_
_entity.id
_entity.type
_entity.pdbx_description
1 polymer ?
#
loop_
_entity_poly.entity_id
_entity_poly.type
_entity_poly.pdbx_seq_one_letter_code
_entity_poly.pdbx_strand_id
1 'polypeptide(L)'
;MRTDSKKLNSLLLLPLFAALGLSACGDDGGSSAAPTDTADEGSTSDTPTGGTPTTGEDSNTTEATGAESSSGGGAMAACDVYCSNVLTNCTDANAVYNDIADGPTAMEQCMNVCDAMPEGEEGDMAGDSAWCRAYHSGDPAMMDPATHCSHAGASSNMGVCGDDPCESYC
;
A
#
# COMPACT_ATOMS: atom_id res chain seq x y z
N MET A 1 8.83 -21.61 49.90
CA MET A 1 10.24 -21.25 50.10
C MET A 1 10.56 -20.11 49.14
N ARG A 2 10.74 -18.90 49.65
CA ARG A 2 11.17 -17.72 48.89
C ARG A 2 12.69 -17.74 48.82
N THR A 3 13.28 -17.66 47.64
CA THR A 3 14.70 -17.35 47.46
C THR A 3 14.82 -16.00 46.80
N ASP A 4 15.14 -15.04 47.65
CA ASP A 4 15.59 -13.69 47.34
C ASP A 4 16.99 -13.66 46.71
N SER A 5 17.18 -12.66 45.85
CA SER A 5 18.37 -11.79 45.76
C SER A 5 19.74 -12.36 45.39
N LYS A 6 20.25 -11.89 44.24
CA LYS A 6 21.58 -11.26 44.13
C LYS A 6 21.67 -10.37 42.88
N LYS A 7 21.31 -9.09 43.06
CA LYS A 7 21.85 -7.98 42.27
C LYS A 7 23.33 -7.83 42.64
N LEU A 8 24.23 -7.94 41.67
CA LEU A 8 25.62 -7.47 41.62
C LEU A 8 26.08 -7.75 40.18
N ASN A 9 26.92 -7.00 39.48
CA ASN A 9 27.63 -5.76 39.69
C ASN A 9 28.52 -5.67 38.43
N SER A 10 28.29 -4.74 37.51
CA SER A 10 29.35 -4.38 36.56
C SER A 10 29.11 -3.01 35.96
N LEU A 11 29.54 -2.03 36.75
CA LEU A 11 29.81 -0.66 36.36
C LEU A 11 31.14 -0.68 35.57
N LEU A 12 31.07 -0.52 34.25
CA LEU A 12 32.19 -0.26 33.33
C LEU A 12 31.68 0.88 32.43
N LEU A 13 31.82 2.16 32.77
CA LEU A 13 33.02 3.02 32.76
C LEU A 13 33.80 3.00 31.43
N LEU A 14 33.36 3.93 30.55
CA LEU A 14 34.07 4.73 29.52
C LEU A 14 34.41 4.10 28.15
N PRO A 15 34.59 4.90 27.05
CA PRO A 15 34.52 6.36 26.94
C PRO A 15 33.59 6.92 25.83
N LEU A 16 33.29 8.21 26.05
CA LEU A 16 32.92 9.26 25.12
C LEU A 16 33.78 9.24 23.83
N PHE A 17 33.18 8.94 22.68
CA PHE A 17 33.73 9.31 21.36
C PHE A 17 32.84 10.38 20.74
N ALA A 18 33.29 11.61 20.89
CA ALA A 18 32.87 12.72 20.04
C ALA A 18 33.61 12.60 18.70
N ALA A 19 32.87 12.53 17.61
CA ALA A 19 33.35 12.92 16.30
C ALA A 19 32.20 13.55 15.51
N LEU A 20 32.23 14.88 15.47
CA LEU A 20 31.52 15.72 14.50
C LEU A 20 31.92 15.26 13.08
N GLY A 21 30.93 14.83 12.31
CA GLY A 21 31.03 14.66 10.86
C GLY A 21 29.93 15.49 10.21
N LEU A 22 30.14 16.81 10.09
CA LEU A 22 29.27 17.69 9.33
C LEU A 22 29.61 17.53 7.85
N SER A 23 28.98 16.58 7.15
CA SER A 23 29.06 16.50 5.69
C SER A 23 28.14 17.56 5.09
N ALA A 24 28.72 18.72 4.76
CA ALA A 24 28.12 19.72 3.91
C ALA A 24 27.95 19.15 2.49
N CYS A 25 26.72 18.90 2.08
CA CYS A 25 26.33 18.79 0.68
C CYS A 25 26.15 20.24 0.18
N GLY A 26 27.01 20.63 -0.76
CA GLY A 26 26.97 21.93 -1.41
C GLY A 26 25.75 22.08 -2.30
N ASP A 27 25.16 23.27 -2.22
CA ASP A 27 24.18 23.83 -3.14
C ASP A 27 24.96 24.55 -4.25
N ASP A 28 24.89 24.05 -5.48
CA ASP A 28 25.35 24.77 -6.67
C ASP A 28 24.38 24.52 -7.83
N GLY A 29 23.53 25.52 -8.07
CA GLY A 29 23.39 26.10 -9.40
C GLY A 29 22.50 25.37 -10.39
N GLY A 30 21.31 25.94 -10.61
CA GLY A 30 20.32 25.42 -11.54
C GLY A 30 20.74 25.38 -13.01
N SER A 31 19.95 24.65 -13.78
CA SER A 31 19.64 25.04 -15.15
C SER A 31 18.16 24.80 -15.41
N SER A 32 17.41 25.89 -15.43
CA SER A 32 16.09 25.95 -16.05
C SER A 32 16.20 25.50 -17.50
N ALA A 33 15.39 24.51 -17.88
CA ALA A 33 14.96 24.32 -19.25
C ALA A 33 13.51 23.81 -19.22
N ALA A 34 12.58 24.74 -19.31
CA ALA A 34 11.23 24.49 -19.84
C ALA A 34 11.16 25.14 -21.23
N PRO A 35 10.11 24.89 -22.02
CA PRO A 35 9.56 23.61 -22.44
C PRO A 35 9.77 23.44 -23.96
N THR A 36 9.73 22.22 -24.48
CA THR A 36 9.46 22.01 -25.91
C THR A 36 8.09 21.38 -26.04
N ASP A 37 7.14 22.23 -26.43
CA ASP A 37 5.89 21.82 -27.06
C ASP A 37 6.19 20.88 -28.24
N THR A 38 5.59 19.71 -28.23
CA THR A 38 5.33 18.96 -29.46
C THR A 38 3.92 18.42 -29.36
N ALA A 39 3.00 19.17 -29.95
CA ALA A 39 1.74 18.65 -30.43
C ALA A 39 2.03 17.62 -31.53
N ASP A 40 1.37 16.46 -31.50
CA ASP A 40 0.99 15.77 -32.73
C ASP A 40 -0.17 14.78 -32.48
N GLU A 41 -1.35 15.22 -32.93
CA GLU A 41 -2.31 14.50 -33.78
C GLU A 41 -2.69 13.04 -33.44
N GLY A 42 -3.91 12.92 -32.88
CA GLY A 42 -5.02 12.22 -33.53
C GLY A 42 -4.83 10.78 -34.01
N SER A 43 -5.47 9.84 -33.32
CA SER A 43 -5.91 8.60 -33.96
C SER A 43 -7.28 8.18 -33.45
N THR A 44 -8.31 8.62 -34.16
CA THR A 44 -9.66 8.06 -34.15
C THR A 44 -9.64 6.71 -34.86
N SER A 45 -10.14 5.65 -34.25
CA SER A 45 -10.47 4.40 -34.95
C SER A 45 -11.64 3.69 -34.26
N ASP A 46 -12.82 3.99 -34.80
CA ASP A 46 -13.90 3.09 -35.18
C ASP A 46 -14.45 2.03 -34.19
N THR A 47 -15.67 2.34 -33.76
CA THR A 47 -16.81 1.48 -33.47
C THR A 47 -16.98 0.28 -34.42
N PRO A 48 -17.48 -0.86 -33.90
CA PRO A 48 -18.59 -1.50 -34.58
C PRO A 48 -19.80 -1.75 -33.66
N THR A 49 -20.95 -1.42 -34.22
CA THR A 49 -22.32 -1.70 -33.81
C THR A 49 -22.66 -3.20 -33.95
N GLY A 50 -23.45 -3.76 -33.00
CA GLY A 50 -24.46 -4.77 -33.36
C GLY A 50 -24.81 -5.88 -32.36
N GLY A 51 -26.08 -5.87 -31.91
CA GLY A 51 -26.89 -7.03 -31.46
C GLY A 51 -26.81 -7.34 -29.95
N THR A 52 -27.87 -7.62 -29.19
CA THR A 52 -29.27 -8.05 -29.45
C THR A 52 -30.05 -7.92 -28.12
N PRO A 53 -31.35 -7.58 -28.09
CA PRO A 53 -32.16 -7.62 -26.87
C PRO A 53 -32.73 -9.04 -26.66
N THR A 54 -32.55 -9.61 -25.47
CA THR A 54 -33.31 -10.79 -25.03
C THR A 54 -34.12 -10.43 -23.79
N THR A 55 -35.41 -10.24 -24.01
CA THR A 55 -36.48 -10.26 -23.01
C THR A 55 -36.59 -11.67 -22.43
N GLY A 56 -36.64 -11.77 -21.11
CA GLY A 56 -36.84 -13.02 -20.38
C GLY A 56 -37.24 -12.72 -18.94
N GLU A 57 -38.52 -12.40 -18.76
CA GLU A 57 -39.22 -12.55 -17.48
C GLU A 57 -39.15 -14.01 -17.05
N ASP A 58 -38.83 -14.27 -15.78
CA ASP A 58 -39.58 -15.22 -14.96
C ASP A 58 -39.36 -14.91 -13.47
N SER A 59 -40.47 -14.54 -12.83
CA SER A 59 -40.61 -14.27 -11.41
C SER A 59 -40.98 -15.55 -10.67
N ASN A 60 -40.18 -15.93 -9.66
CA ASN A 60 -40.56 -16.61 -8.40
C ASN A 60 -39.26 -17.18 -7.78
N THR A 61 -38.94 -17.13 -6.49
CA THR A 61 -39.71 -16.91 -5.26
C THR A 61 -38.71 -16.83 -4.11
N THR A 62 -39.16 -16.23 -3.00
CA THR A 62 -38.83 -16.53 -1.60
C THR A 62 -38.01 -15.48 -0.85
N GLU A 63 -38.70 -14.92 0.14
CA GLU A 63 -38.27 -14.24 1.35
C GLU A 63 -36.93 -14.74 1.92
N ALA A 64 -36.06 -13.80 2.32
CA ALA A 64 -35.61 -13.68 3.70
C ALA A 64 -34.71 -12.46 3.89
N THR A 65 -35.07 -11.67 4.91
CA THR A 65 -34.18 -10.98 5.84
C THR A 65 -33.22 -9.92 5.29
N GLY A 66 -33.43 -8.70 5.78
CA GLY A 66 -32.65 -7.53 5.42
C GLY A 66 -31.14 -7.69 5.59
N ALA A 67 -30.43 -7.02 4.69
CA ALA A 67 -29.11 -6.51 4.96
C ALA A 67 -29.09 -5.09 4.39
N GLU A 68 -28.82 -4.16 5.29
CA GLU A 68 -28.59 -2.76 5.06
C GLU A 68 -27.50 -2.64 3.98
N SER A 69 -27.85 -2.20 2.77
CA SER A 69 -26.84 -1.79 1.80
C SER A 69 -26.38 -0.39 2.22
N SER A 70 -25.57 -0.37 3.28
CA SER A 70 -24.75 0.78 3.62
C SER A 70 -23.61 0.80 2.61
N SER A 71 -23.89 1.44 1.47
CA SER A 71 -22.89 1.96 0.55
C SER A 71 -21.96 2.89 1.35
N GLY A 72 -20.86 2.32 1.85
CA GLY A 72 -19.93 2.96 2.78
C GLY A 72 -19.07 1.98 3.57
N GLY A 73 -18.86 0.75 3.06
CA GLY A 73 -18.07 -0.29 3.72
C GLY A 73 -16.95 -0.87 2.86
N GLY A 74 -16.64 -0.23 1.73
CA GLY A 74 -15.71 -0.78 0.77
C GLY A 74 -14.24 -0.56 1.16
N ALA A 75 -13.86 0.67 1.53
CA ALA A 75 -12.48 0.97 1.92
C ALA A 75 -12.04 0.15 3.14
N MET A 76 -12.87 0.06 4.20
CA MET A 76 -12.54 -0.78 5.36
C MET A 76 -12.39 -2.26 4.98
N ALA A 77 -13.23 -2.80 4.09
CA ALA A 77 -13.10 -4.18 3.63
C ALA A 77 -11.81 -4.39 2.82
N ALA A 78 -11.48 -3.47 1.90
CA ALA A 78 -10.26 -3.52 1.12
C ALA A 78 -9.02 -3.38 2.01
N CYS A 79 -9.05 -2.47 2.98
CA CYS A 79 -7.96 -2.24 3.93
C CYS A 79 -7.73 -3.43 4.86
N ASP A 80 -8.79 -4.06 5.36
CA ASP A 80 -8.67 -5.27 6.16
C ASP A 80 -7.99 -6.39 5.37
N VAL A 81 -8.41 -6.61 4.11
CA VAL A 81 -7.79 -7.61 3.22
C VAL A 81 -6.33 -7.25 2.92
N TYR A 82 -6.06 -6.02 2.50
CA TYR A 82 -4.72 -5.54 2.18
C TYR A 82 -3.77 -5.68 3.38
N CYS A 83 -4.15 -5.15 4.54
CA CYS A 83 -3.31 -5.13 5.73
C CYS A 83 -3.09 -6.51 6.33
N SER A 84 -4.09 -7.39 6.26
CA SER A 84 -3.89 -8.81 6.61
C SER A 84 -2.88 -9.47 5.67
N ASN A 85 -3.05 -9.31 4.36
CA ASN A 85 -2.22 -9.94 3.34
C ASN A 85 -0.76 -9.44 3.39
N VAL A 86 -0.56 -8.12 3.45
CA VAL A 86 0.79 -7.52 3.41
C VAL A 86 1.60 -7.88 4.64
N LEU A 87 1.00 -7.90 5.83
CA LEU A 87 1.72 -8.28 7.05
C LEU A 87 1.98 -9.79 7.14
N THR A 88 1.20 -10.60 6.42
CA THR A 88 1.39 -12.05 6.36
C THR A 88 2.44 -12.45 5.33
N ASN A 89 2.36 -11.90 4.12
CA ASN A 89 3.12 -12.37 2.96
C ASN A 89 4.38 -11.53 2.71
N CYS A 90 4.39 -10.27 3.13
CA CYS A 90 5.51 -9.35 2.94
C CYS A 90 6.24 -9.16 4.27
N THR A 91 7.19 -10.06 4.53
CA THR A 91 7.98 -10.13 5.77
C THR A 91 9.49 -10.11 5.47
N ASP A 92 10.31 -10.09 6.53
CA ASP A 92 11.77 -10.05 6.45
C ASP A 92 12.29 -8.94 5.51
N ALA A 93 13.09 -9.30 4.50
CA ALA A 93 13.64 -8.35 3.54
C ALA A 93 12.58 -7.69 2.64
N ASN A 94 11.37 -8.25 2.58
CA ASN A 94 10.25 -7.75 1.80
C ASN A 94 9.20 -7.07 2.69
N ALA A 95 9.48 -6.84 3.97
CA ALA A 95 8.57 -6.19 4.89
C ALA A 95 8.22 -4.77 4.41
N VAL A 96 6.92 -4.53 4.20
CA VAL A 96 6.39 -3.22 3.81
C VAL A 96 6.21 -2.33 5.04
N TYR A 97 5.70 -2.91 6.13
CA TYR A 97 5.50 -2.24 7.42
C TYR A 97 6.25 -3.00 8.50
N ASN A 98 6.79 -2.27 9.48
CA ASN A 98 7.53 -2.84 10.59
C ASN A 98 7.08 -2.19 11.90
N ASP A 99 7.07 -2.94 13.00
CA ASP A 99 6.82 -2.38 14.32
C ASP A 99 7.89 -1.35 14.70
N ILE A 100 7.46 -0.24 15.30
CA ILE A 100 8.35 0.79 15.83
C ILE A 100 8.36 0.65 17.36
N ALA A 101 9.54 0.46 17.97
CA ALA A 101 9.71 0.07 19.38
C ALA A 101 8.99 0.97 20.40
N ASP A 102 8.75 2.25 20.05
CA ASP A 102 8.02 3.22 20.86
C ASP A 102 6.94 3.95 20.03
N GLY A 103 6.46 3.32 18.94
CA GLY A 103 5.57 3.92 17.95
C GLY A 103 4.40 3.02 17.57
N PRO A 104 3.73 3.31 16.44
CA PRO A 104 2.62 2.50 15.97
C PRO A 104 3.10 1.11 15.57
N THR A 105 2.25 0.12 15.78
CA THR A 105 2.43 -1.24 15.25
C THR A 105 2.41 -1.23 13.73
N ALA A 106 2.92 -2.30 13.10
CA ALA A 106 2.87 -2.48 11.66
C ALA A 106 1.42 -2.46 11.12
N MET A 107 0.47 -3.00 11.89
CA MET A 107 -0.96 -2.96 11.55
C MET A 107 -1.53 -1.54 11.61
N GLU A 108 -1.25 -0.79 12.68
CA GLU A 108 -1.70 0.60 12.77
C GLU A 108 -1.12 1.47 11.66
N GLN A 109 0.15 1.26 11.30
CA GLN A 109 0.76 1.94 10.15
C GLN A 109 0.04 1.59 8.85
N CYS A 110 -0.22 0.31 8.60
CA CYS A 110 -0.90 -0.13 7.38
C CYS A 110 -2.30 0.46 7.28
N MET A 111 -3.10 0.41 8.34
CA MET A 111 -4.47 0.93 8.32
C MET A 111 -4.48 2.45 8.10
N ASN A 112 -3.60 3.20 8.75
CA ASN A 112 -3.51 4.65 8.56
C ASN A 112 -3.15 5.03 7.12
N VAL A 113 -2.26 4.27 6.48
CA VAL A 113 -1.92 4.48 5.06
C VAL A 113 -3.09 4.08 4.16
N CYS A 114 -3.74 2.95 4.44
CA CYS A 114 -4.84 2.47 3.62
C CYS A 114 -6.07 3.39 3.68
N ASP A 115 -6.34 4.00 4.83
CA ASP A 115 -7.42 4.97 4.98
C ASP A 115 -7.19 6.27 4.16
N ALA A 116 -5.95 6.53 3.73
CA ALA A 116 -5.58 7.71 2.95
C ALA A 116 -5.64 7.49 1.43
N MET A 117 -5.82 6.26 0.96
CA MET A 117 -5.85 5.93 -0.47
C MET A 117 -7.27 5.63 -0.96
N PRO A 118 -7.53 5.80 -2.27
CA PRO A 118 -8.77 5.35 -2.87
C PRO A 118 -8.97 3.84 -2.66
N GLU A 119 -10.21 3.40 -2.50
CA GLU A 119 -10.51 1.98 -2.37
C GLU A 119 -10.18 1.19 -3.66
N GLY A 120 -10.60 1.73 -4.82
CA GLY A 120 -10.54 1.05 -6.12
C GLY A 120 -11.68 0.05 -6.34
N GLU A 121 -11.48 -0.85 -7.30
CA GLU A 121 -12.38 -1.97 -7.61
C GLU A 121 -11.75 -3.30 -7.20
N GLU A 122 -12.55 -4.24 -6.70
CA GLU A 122 -12.07 -5.58 -6.39
C GLU A 122 -11.48 -6.23 -7.65
N GLY A 123 -10.23 -6.70 -7.54
CA GLY A 123 -9.49 -7.27 -8.67
C GLY A 123 -8.63 -6.27 -9.44
N ASP A 124 -8.55 -5.00 -9.01
CA ASP A 124 -7.54 -4.07 -9.48
C ASP A 124 -6.14 -4.70 -9.39
N MET A 125 -5.36 -4.58 -10.46
CA MET A 125 -3.97 -5.06 -10.54
C MET A 125 -2.99 -3.91 -10.80
N ALA A 126 -3.52 -2.71 -11.05
CA ALA A 126 -2.79 -1.47 -11.27
C ALA A 126 -3.64 -0.26 -10.83
N GLY A 127 -3.01 0.89 -10.64
CA GLY A 127 -3.65 2.14 -10.18
C GLY A 127 -3.55 2.34 -8.66
N ASP A 128 -3.62 3.59 -8.21
CA ASP A 128 -3.51 3.92 -6.76
C ASP A 128 -4.79 3.54 -6.02
N SER A 129 -4.88 2.27 -5.61
CA SER A 129 -6.03 1.76 -4.85
C SER A 129 -5.68 0.71 -3.80
N ALA A 130 -6.51 0.65 -2.74
CA ALA A 130 -6.41 -0.38 -1.70
C ALA A 130 -6.58 -1.79 -2.30
N TRP A 131 -7.49 -1.97 -3.26
CA TRP A 131 -7.67 -3.26 -3.93
C TRP A 131 -6.48 -3.66 -4.81
N CYS A 132 -5.81 -2.71 -5.49
CA CYS A 132 -4.56 -3.00 -6.19
C CYS A 132 -3.50 -3.56 -5.24
N ARG A 133 -3.36 -2.94 -4.07
CA ARG A 133 -2.37 -3.34 -3.06
C ARG A 133 -2.75 -4.66 -2.41
N ALA A 134 -4.04 -4.90 -2.17
CA ALA A 134 -4.55 -6.19 -1.71
C ALA A 134 -4.24 -7.34 -2.69
N TYR A 135 -4.35 -7.08 -4.00
CA TYR A 135 -3.95 -8.04 -5.03
C TYR A 135 -2.45 -8.35 -4.95
N HIS A 136 -1.59 -7.34 -4.95
CA HIS A 136 -0.13 -7.56 -4.94
C HIS A 136 0.37 -8.13 -3.61
N SER A 137 -0.29 -7.86 -2.48
CA SER A 137 0.07 -8.46 -1.20
C SER A 137 -0.53 -9.85 -0.96
N GLY A 138 -1.49 -10.30 -1.77
CA GLY A 138 -2.19 -11.59 -1.63
C GLY A 138 -1.42 -12.78 -2.21
N ASP A 139 -2.11 -13.64 -2.98
CA ASP A 139 -1.54 -14.84 -3.62
C ASP A 139 -0.25 -14.57 -4.42
N PRO A 140 -0.12 -13.47 -5.19
CA PRO A 140 1.13 -13.18 -5.91
C PRO A 140 2.33 -13.01 -4.96
N ALA A 141 2.18 -12.28 -3.85
CA ALA A 141 3.24 -12.14 -2.85
C ALA A 141 3.52 -13.44 -2.10
N MET A 142 2.55 -14.35 -1.95
CA MET A 142 2.83 -15.69 -1.41
C MET A 142 3.76 -16.49 -2.32
N MET A 143 3.66 -16.32 -3.64
CA MET A 143 4.42 -17.07 -4.64
C MET A 143 5.78 -16.44 -4.96
N ASP A 144 5.82 -15.11 -5.08
CA ASP A 144 7.03 -14.33 -5.34
C ASP A 144 7.02 -13.01 -4.56
N PRO A 145 7.36 -13.05 -3.26
CA PRO A 145 7.36 -11.86 -2.42
C PRO A 145 8.31 -10.76 -2.91
N ALA A 146 9.45 -11.14 -3.51
CA ALA A 146 10.47 -10.19 -3.93
C ALA A 146 9.98 -9.25 -5.04
N THR A 147 9.18 -9.78 -5.97
CA THR A 147 8.55 -8.97 -7.03
C THR A 147 7.35 -8.21 -6.48
N HIS A 148 6.41 -8.91 -5.83
CA HIS A 148 5.07 -8.36 -5.58
C HIS A 148 4.96 -7.46 -4.35
N CYS A 149 5.75 -7.70 -3.29
CA CYS A 149 5.66 -6.86 -2.09
C CYS A 149 6.09 -5.41 -2.35
N SER A 150 7.02 -5.20 -3.28
CA SER A 150 7.46 -3.85 -3.67
C SER A 150 6.35 -3.03 -4.34
N HIS A 151 5.39 -3.70 -4.99
CA HIS A 151 4.22 -3.06 -5.62
C HIS A 151 3.09 -2.79 -4.62
N ALA A 152 3.01 -3.57 -3.54
CA ALA A 152 1.95 -3.43 -2.54
C ALA A 152 2.17 -2.24 -1.59
N GLY A 153 3.43 -1.87 -1.30
CA GLY A 153 3.75 -0.80 -0.36
C GLY A 153 3.26 0.58 -0.76
N ALA A 154 3.00 1.46 0.20
CA ALA A 154 2.31 2.75 -0.01
C ALA A 154 2.86 3.57 -1.19
N SER A 155 4.18 3.71 -1.32
CA SER A 155 4.82 4.41 -2.44
C SER A 155 4.81 3.65 -3.78
N SER A 156 4.20 2.46 -3.83
CA SER A 156 4.20 1.44 -4.88
C SER A 156 5.41 1.55 -5.80
N ASN A 157 6.49 0.86 -5.44
CA ASN A 157 7.70 0.92 -6.25
C ASN A 157 7.36 0.54 -7.70
N MET A 158 7.88 1.29 -8.67
CA MET A 158 7.66 1.09 -10.11
C MET A 158 6.28 1.49 -10.68
N GLY A 159 5.44 2.19 -9.91
CA GLY A 159 4.24 2.81 -10.49
C GLY A 159 3.03 1.89 -10.61
N VAL A 160 3.06 0.71 -10.00
CA VAL A 160 2.05 -0.33 -10.25
C VAL A 160 0.74 0.01 -9.56
N CYS A 161 0.77 0.23 -8.26
CA CYS A 161 -0.37 0.67 -7.46
C CYS A 161 -0.25 2.15 -7.09
N GLY A 162 -0.07 3.01 -8.09
CA GLY A 162 0.05 4.46 -7.94
C GLY A 162 1.31 5.00 -8.60
N ASP A 163 1.20 6.17 -9.23
CA ASP A 163 2.23 6.69 -10.14
C ASP A 163 3.30 7.55 -9.45
N ASP A 164 2.99 8.13 -8.29
CA ASP A 164 3.91 8.98 -7.54
C ASP A 164 4.03 8.52 -6.09
N PRO A 165 5.25 8.28 -5.60
CA PRO A 165 5.47 7.77 -4.25
C PRO A 165 5.07 8.76 -3.16
N CYS A 166 4.81 10.03 -3.49
CA CYS A 166 4.38 11.07 -2.55
C CYS A 166 2.85 11.20 -2.48
N GLU A 167 2.10 10.91 -3.55
CA GLU A 167 0.63 11.02 -3.56
C GLU A 167 -0.01 10.17 -2.45
N SER A 168 0.53 8.97 -2.19
CA SER A 168 0.04 8.07 -1.15
C SER A 168 0.35 8.53 0.30
N TYR A 169 1.06 9.67 0.48
CA TYR A 169 1.39 10.25 1.77
C TYR A 169 1.02 11.75 1.91
N CYS A 170 0.34 12.34 0.93
CA CYS A 170 -0.03 13.77 0.94
C CYS A 170 -1.33 14.07 1.70
#